data_AF-A0A8S2G896-F1
#
_entry.id   AF-A0A8S2G896-F1
#
_cell.length_a   1.000
_cell.length_b   1.000
_cell.length_c   1.000
_cell.angle_alpha   90.00
_cell.angle_beta   90.00
_cell.angle_gamma   90.00
#
_symmetry.space_group_name_H-M   'P 1'
#
loop_
_entity.id
_entity.type
_entity.pdbx_description
1 polymer ?
#
loop_
_entity_poly.entity_id
_entity_poly.type
_entity_poly.pdbx_seq_one_letter_code
_entity_poly.pdbx_strand_id
1 'polypeptide(L)'
;PSYLEEHDFVTTCVLSQLLGGGGSFSAGGPGKGLYSRMYMNVLNRNELMRTAVSYNQAYEDSGCFYMHFGCDPPFLKKMIDVALREIGLLIAHMPDA
;
A
#
# COMPACT_ATOMS: atom_id res chain seq x y z
N PRO A 1 -1.61 -5.53 13.94
CA PRO A 1 -1.98 -6.52 14.98
C PRO A 1 -0.69 -7.15 15.52
N SER A 2 -0.72 -7.68 16.74
CA SER A 2 0.39 -8.49 17.23
C SER A 2 0.53 -9.74 16.37
N TYR A 3 1.74 -10.28 16.21
CA TYR A 3 1.89 -11.57 15.52
C TYR A 3 1.29 -12.76 16.31
N LEU A 4 1.00 -12.58 17.60
CA LEU A 4 0.32 -13.57 18.44
C LEU A 4 -1.18 -13.68 18.09
N GLU A 5 -1.77 -12.62 17.51
CA GLU A 5 -3.15 -12.61 17.01
C GLU A 5 -3.18 -13.22 15.60
N GLU A 6 -2.93 -14.54 15.51
CA GLU A 6 -2.61 -15.25 14.25
C GLU A 6 -3.57 -14.93 13.09
N HIS A 7 -4.88 -14.89 13.35
CA HIS A 7 -5.88 -14.62 12.32
C HIS A 7 -5.70 -13.22 11.72
N ASP A 8 -5.56 -12.20 12.55
CA ASP A 8 -5.47 -10.81 12.12
C ASP A 8 -4.08 -10.52 11.54
N PHE A 9 -3.04 -11.16 12.07
CA PHE A 9 -1.70 -11.12 11.52
C PHE A 9 -1.62 -11.70 10.10
N VAL A 10 -2.18 -12.89 9.88
CA VAL A 10 -2.22 -13.51 8.55
C VAL A 10 -3.06 -12.66 7.59
N THR A 11 -4.21 -12.18 8.05
CA THR A 11 -5.08 -11.29 7.26
C THR A 11 -4.34 -10.02 6.82
N THR A 12 -3.63 -9.36 7.74
CA THR A 12 -2.85 -8.16 7.42
C THR A 12 -1.64 -8.45 6.53
N CYS A 13 -1.02 -9.63 6.64
CA CYS A 13 0.02 -10.08 5.71
C CYS A 13 -0.52 -10.24 4.28
N VAL A 14 -1.66 -10.92 4.11
CA VAL A 14 -2.31 -11.09 2.81
C VAL A 14 -2.72 -9.73 2.23
N LEU A 15 -3.30 -8.86 3.05
CA LEU A 15 -3.64 -7.49 2.67
C LEU A 15 -2.41 -6.72 2.18
N SER A 16 -1.28 -6.80 2.90
CA SER A 16 -0.03 -6.16 2.51
C SER A 16 0.53 -6.69 1.18
N GLN A 17 0.31 -7.96 0.85
CA GLN A 17 0.73 -8.54 -0.44
C GLN A 17 -0.17 -8.09 -1.59
N LEU A 18 -1.50 -8.02 -1.36
CA LEU A 18 -2.46 -7.57 -2.37
C LEU A 18 -2.28 -6.07 -2.70
N LEU A 19 -2.06 -5.26 -1.67
CA LEU A 19 -1.77 -3.84 -1.82
C LEU A 19 -0.39 -3.63 -2.46
N GLY A 20 0.62 -4.34 -1.95
CA GLY A 20 1.96 -4.41 -2.52
C GLY A 20 2.54 -3.03 -2.80
N GLY A 21 2.99 -2.84 -4.04
CA GLY A 21 3.60 -1.61 -4.53
C GLY A 21 5.12 -1.68 -4.60
N GLY A 22 5.78 -0.52 -4.57
CA GLY A 22 7.22 -0.41 -4.64
C GLY A 22 7.68 0.98 -5.09
N GLY A 23 8.83 1.02 -5.74
CA GLY A 23 9.30 2.22 -6.44
C GLY A 23 8.73 2.31 -7.86
N SER A 24 8.54 3.54 -8.33
CA SER A 24 8.17 3.85 -9.72
C SER A 24 9.21 3.31 -10.71
N PHE A 25 10.49 3.36 -10.32
CA PHE A 25 11.55 2.66 -11.02
C PHE A 25 11.67 1.21 -10.52
N SER A 26 11.03 0.27 -11.22
CA SER A 26 11.17 -1.16 -10.94
C SER A 26 11.95 -1.84 -12.06
N ALA A 27 13.25 -2.04 -11.86
CA ALA A 27 14.06 -2.87 -12.76
C ALA A 27 13.96 -4.34 -12.34
N GLY A 28 13.38 -5.20 -13.18
CA GLY A 28 13.54 -6.66 -13.08
C GLY A 28 12.45 -7.50 -13.76
N GLY A 29 12.54 -8.82 -13.54
CA GLY A 29 11.74 -9.81 -14.27
C GLY A 29 10.31 -10.01 -13.76
N PRO A 30 9.58 -10.96 -14.37
CA PRO A 30 8.21 -11.32 -13.97
C PRO A 30 8.11 -11.68 -12.48
N GLY A 31 6.99 -11.34 -11.84
CA GLY A 31 6.71 -11.73 -10.44
C GLY A 31 7.05 -10.69 -9.38
N LYS A 32 7.55 -9.50 -9.73
CA LYS A 32 7.90 -8.43 -8.77
C LYS A 32 6.72 -7.64 -8.19
N GLY A 33 5.47 -8.06 -8.46
CA GLY A 33 4.29 -7.37 -7.93
C GLY A 33 3.84 -6.15 -8.73
N LEU A 34 4.17 -6.06 -10.03
CA LEU A 34 3.70 -4.98 -10.92
C LEU A 34 2.17 -4.94 -11.09
N TYR A 35 1.49 -6.06 -10.78
CA TYR A 35 0.03 -6.17 -10.76
C TYR A 35 -0.58 -5.96 -9.36
N SER A 36 0.21 -5.54 -8.38
CA SER A 36 -0.33 -5.14 -7.08
C SER A 36 -1.16 -3.86 -7.21
N ARG A 37 -2.12 -3.66 -6.28
CA ARG A 37 -3.05 -2.54 -6.36
C ARG A 37 -2.34 -1.18 -6.34
N MET A 38 -1.36 -1.00 -5.46
CA MET A 38 -0.60 0.26 -5.39
C MET A 38 0.21 0.51 -6.65
N TYR A 39 0.73 -0.53 -7.29
CA TYR A 39 1.46 -0.36 -8.55
C TYR A 39 0.53 0.07 -9.70
N MET A 40 -0.61 -0.62 -9.86
CA MET A 40 -1.54 -0.33 -10.96
C MET A 40 -2.34 0.96 -10.78
N ASN A 41 -2.78 1.27 -9.56
CA ASN A 41 -3.67 2.40 -9.31
C ASN A 41 -2.93 3.70 -8.97
N VAL A 42 -1.76 3.60 -8.34
CA VAL A 42 -0.98 4.77 -7.91
C VAL A 42 0.22 4.99 -8.84
N LEU A 43 1.16 4.06 -8.89
CA LEU A 43 2.43 4.29 -9.61
C LEU A 43 2.22 4.41 -11.13
N ASN A 44 1.46 3.50 -11.74
CA ASN A 44 1.23 3.52 -13.19
C ASN A 44 0.36 4.70 -13.68
N ARG A 45 -0.42 5.32 -12.79
CA ARG A 45 -1.35 6.42 -13.15
C ARG A 45 -0.83 7.80 -12.76
N ASN A 46 0.19 7.87 -11.90
CA ASN A 46 0.72 9.10 -11.36
C ASN A 46 2.24 9.11 -11.52
N GLU A 47 2.72 9.62 -12.66
CA GLU A 47 4.15 9.74 -12.99
C GLU A 47 4.98 10.51 -11.95
N LEU A 48 4.31 11.37 -11.17
CA LEU A 48 4.91 12.20 -10.11
C LEU A 48 5.22 11.40 -8.83
N MET A 49 4.68 10.18 -8.70
CA MET A 49 4.92 9.32 -7.56
C MET A 49 6.24 8.56 -7.76
N ARG A 50 7.10 8.61 -6.76
CA ARG A 50 8.37 7.87 -6.75
C ARG A 50 8.26 6.55 -6.01
N THR A 51 7.44 6.49 -4.96
CA THR A 51 7.19 5.28 -4.18
C THR A 51 5.74 5.22 -3.72
N ALA A 52 5.17 4.02 -3.71
CA ALA A 52 3.89 3.71 -3.10
C ALA A 52 3.93 2.25 -2.70
N VAL A 53 3.96 1.95 -1.40
CA VAL A 53 4.12 0.58 -0.90
C VAL A 53 3.40 0.40 0.43
N SER A 54 2.77 -0.76 0.64
CA SER A 54 2.18 -1.14 1.92
C SER A 54 3.15 -1.94 2.78
N TYR A 55 3.12 -1.70 4.09
CA TYR A 55 3.92 -2.40 5.09
C TYR A 55 3.04 -2.96 6.21
N ASN A 56 3.42 -4.13 6.70
CA ASN A 56 2.91 -4.73 7.92
C ASN A 56 4.07 -4.94 8.91
N GLN A 57 4.14 -4.12 9.95
CA GLN A 57 5.10 -4.28 11.04
C GLN A 57 4.38 -4.91 12.23
N ALA A 58 4.65 -6.18 12.52
CA ALA A 58 4.05 -6.89 13.64
C ALA A 58 5.11 -7.17 14.72
N TYR A 59 4.77 -6.87 15.96
CA TYR A 59 5.55 -7.12 17.17
C TYR A 59 4.75 -8.02 18.12
N GLU A 60 5.35 -8.39 19.26
CA GLU A 60 4.73 -9.29 20.22
C GLU A 60 3.54 -8.66 20.93
N ASP A 61 3.65 -7.37 21.29
CA ASP A 61 2.63 -6.63 22.04
C ASP A 61 1.65 -5.87 21.14
N SER A 62 2.04 -5.58 19.90
CA SER A 62 1.34 -4.65 19.01
C SER A 62 1.75 -4.82 17.55
N GLY A 63 1.12 -4.08 16.65
CA GLY A 63 1.60 -3.97 15.28
C GLY A 63 1.00 -2.79 14.52
N CYS A 64 1.69 -2.35 13.48
CA CYS A 64 1.33 -1.20 12.65
C CYS A 64 1.25 -1.61 11.18
N PHE A 65 0.07 -1.41 10.59
CA PHE A 65 -0.15 -1.51 9.17
C PHE A 65 -0.25 -0.10 8.57
N TYR A 66 0.55 0.19 7.55
CA TYR A 66 0.58 1.52 6.94
C TYR A 66 0.99 1.48 5.47
N MET A 67 0.71 2.57 4.77
CA MET A 67 1.11 2.79 3.39
C MET A 67 2.13 3.92 3.36
N HIS A 68 3.22 3.73 2.61
CA HIS A 68 4.26 4.72 2.42
C HIS A 68 4.21 5.24 1.00
N PHE A 69 3.96 6.54 0.87
CA PHE A 69 3.99 7.28 -0.39
C PHE A 69 5.16 8.26 -0.40
N GLY A 70 5.80 8.39 -1.55
CA GLY A 70 6.89 9.34 -1.76
C GLY A 70 6.78 10.04 -3.09
N CYS A 71 6.95 11.35 -3.08
CA CYS A 71 6.99 12.22 -4.25
C CYS A 71 7.99 13.36 -4.04
N ASP A 72 8.25 14.15 -5.08
CA ASP A 72 9.04 15.37 -4.94
C ASP A 72 8.24 16.48 -4.22
N PRO A 73 8.90 17.37 -3.45
CA PRO A 73 8.23 18.38 -2.62
C PRO A 73 7.14 19.23 -3.31
N PRO A 74 7.29 19.65 -4.58
CA PRO A 74 6.25 20.44 -5.26
C PRO A 74 4.91 19.72 -5.43
N PHE A 75 4.91 18.38 -5.39
CA PHE A 75 3.72 17.56 -5.66
C PHE A 75 3.08 16.99 -4.40
N LEU A 76 3.55 17.38 -3.21
CA LEU A 76 3.13 16.80 -1.93
C LEU A 76 1.60 16.86 -1.72
N LYS A 77 0.96 17.97 -2.08
CA LYS A 77 -0.49 18.12 -1.98
C LYS A 77 -1.23 17.10 -2.84
N LYS A 78 -0.81 16.95 -4.10
CA LYS A 78 -1.38 15.98 -5.03
C LYS A 78 -1.12 14.54 -4.56
N MET A 79 0.02 14.28 -3.93
CA MET A 79 0.30 12.97 -3.34
C MET A 79 -0.68 12.62 -2.23
N ILE A 80 -0.96 13.56 -1.33
CA ILE A 80 -1.93 13.39 -0.25
C ILE A 80 -3.34 13.11 -0.82
N ASP A 81 -3.76 13.87 -1.83
CA ASP A 81 -5.08 13.67 -2.46
C ASP A 81 -5.23 12.26 -3.05
N VAL A 82 -4.18 11.75 -3.71
CA VAL A 82 -4.16 10.38 -4.27
C VAL A 82 -4.17 9.33 -3.16
N ALA A 83 -3.36 9.51 -2.11
CA ALA A 83 -3.30 8.59 -0.98
C ALA A 83 -4.66 8.49 -0.27
N LEU A 84 -5.31 9.63 0.02
CA LEU A 84 -6.64 9.67 0.63
C LEU A 84 -7.69 9.01 -0.25
N ARG A 85 -7.63 9.22 -1.56
CA ARG A 85 -8.54 8.57 -2.51
C ARG A 85 -8.38 7.04 -2.50
N GLU A 86 -7.16 6.52 -2.54
CA GLU A 86 -6.94 5.07 -2.53
C GLU A 86 -7.38 4.43 -1.21
N ILE A 87 -7.11 5.09 -0.07
CA ILE A 87 -7.61 4.64 1.24
C ILE A 87 -9.15 4.63 1.24
N GLY A 88 -9.78 5.70 0.73
CA GLY A 88 -11.23 5.77 0.58
C GLY A 88 -11.80 4.63 -0.28
N LEU A 89 -11.13 4.28 -1.38
CA LEU A 89 -11.53 3.17 -2.25
C LEU A 89 -11.33 1.78 -1.64
N LEU A 90 -10.50 1.65 -0.60
CA LEU A 90 -10.36 0.39 0.14
C LEU A 90 -11.49 0.21 1.15
N ILE A 91 -11.93 1.31 1.77
CA ILE A 91 -12.98 1.30 2.80
C ILE A 91 -14.37 1.29 2.16
N ALA A 92 -14.58 2.06 1.08
CA ALA A 92 -15.89 2.26 0.46
C ALA A 92 -16.47 1.02 -0.23
N HIS A 93 -15.68 -0.04 -0.41
CA HIS A 93 -16.14 -1.29 -1.03
C HIS A 93 -16.49 -2.37 0.01
N MET A 94 -16.86 -1.98 1.23
CA MET A 94 -17.58 -2.84 2.16
C MET A 94 -19.09 -2.71 1.90
N PRO A 95 -19.71 -3.55 1.05
CA PRO A 95 -21.14 -3.70 1.05
C PRO A 95 -21.53 -4.34 2.39
N ASP A 96 -22.23 -3.58 3.23
CA ASP A 96 -22.92 -4.01 4.45
C ASP A 96 -22.18 -5.04 5.31
N ALA A 97 -21.43 -4.55 6.29
CA ALA A 97 -21.08 -5.29 7.51
C ALA A 97 -21.72 -4.59 8.73
#